data_AF-A0A847EI77-F1
#
_entry.id   AF-A0A847EI77-F1
#
_cell.length_a   1.000
_cell.length_b   1.000
_cell.length_c   1.000
_cell.angle_alpha   90.00
_cell.angle_beta   90.00
_cell.angle_gamma   90.00
#
_symmetry.space_group_name_H-M   'P 1'
#
loop_
_entity.id
_entity.type
_entity.pdbx_description
1 polymer ?
#
loop_
_entity_poly.entity_id
_entity_poly.type
_entity_poly.pdbx_seq_one_letter_code
_entity_poly.pdbx_strand_id
1 'polypeptide(L)'
;IESLKPAFGLRRGIEYYGNQVYQPGDSLKNIDWKHSLQNNELIVREYVEFQGQSALILVNLTAGNAEEADTLAYSIIVTALSLVNENIPASLAVYDNEKVVLTTGALQGDRLVARARQITQQIVVPGNPVKYLNPPDVTRLRSNLNRLSTVENPAAQKLAQLLRIEYQSIVDAAGGNPAARAVADAFTKTTDDANVIIISHRNHDAEALALSAWDLRRRGSSVMNVLVSGTTARLTPDRP
;
A
#
# COMPACT_ATOMS: atom_id res chain seq x y z
N ILE A 1 17.29 -4.93 -29.88
CA ILE A 1 18.09 -4.82 -28.64
C ILE A 1 17.15 -5.17 -27.51
N GLU A 2 17.15 -6.44 -27.13
CA GLU A 2 16.29 -7.02 -26.10
C GLU A 2 16.65 -6.43 -24.74
N SER A 3 15.70 -5.73 -24.12
CA SER A 3 15.79 -5.26 -22.75
C SER A 3 15.65 -6.45 -21.79
N LEU A 4 16.76 -6.79 -21.14
CA LEU A 4 16.86 -7.74 -20.04
C LEU A 4 15.79 -7.43 -18.98
N LYS A 5 14.81 -8.34 -18.86
CA LYS A 5 14.02 -8.49 -17.63
C LYS A 5 15.02 -8.81 -16.51
N PRO A 6 14.98 -8.16 -15.34
CA PRO A 6 15.74 -8.64 -14.21
C PRO A 6 15.27 -10.07 -13.95
N ALA A 7 16.20 -11.01 -14.10
CA ALA A 7 16.00 -12.41 -13.75
C ALA A 7 15.46 -12.46 -12.32
N PHE A 8 14.43 -13.29 -12.11
CA PHE A 8 13.83 -13.57 -10.81
C PHE A 8 14.94 -13.98 -9.82
N GLY A 9 15.50 -12.99 -9.14
CA GLY A 9 16.53 -13.13 -8.13
C GLY A 9 15.84 -13.36 -6.80
N LEU A 10 16.27 -14.41 -6.09
CA LEU A 10 15.76 -14.82 -4.79
C LEU A 10 15.41 -13.61 -3.91
N ARG A 11 14.11 -13.41 -3.65
CA ARG A 11 13.64 -12.58 -2.54
C ARG A 11 14.01 -13.28 -1.22
N ARG A 12 15.23 -13.07 -0.75
CA ARG A 12 15.70 -13.48 0.59
C ARG A 12 15.40 -12.34 1.58
N GLY A 13 14.12 -12.11 1.88
CA GLY A 13 13.73 -11.30 3.04
C GLY A 13 13.74 -12.15 4.32
N ILE A 14 13.86 -11.50 5.48
CA ILE A 14 13.77 -12.15 6.79
C ILE A 14 12.36 -12.08 7.41
N GLU A 15 11.51 -11.18 6.92
CA GLU A 15 10.14 -10.99 7.43
C GLU A 15 9.09 -11.53 6.47
N TYR A 16 8.14 -12.30 7.02
CA TYR A 16 7.04 -12.88 6.27
C TYR A 16 6.11 -11.77 5.75
N TYR A 17 6.02 -11.63 4.43
CA TYR A 17 5.23 -10.62 3.75
C TYR A 17 3.85 -11.16 3.35
N GLY A 18 3.73 -12.43 2.95
CA GLY A 18 2.46 -12.99 2.51
C GLY A 18 2.59 -14.34 1.83
N ASN A 19 1.54 -14.75 1.13
CA ASN A 19 1.46 -16.01 0.39
C ASN A 19 1.18 -15.72 -1.09
N GLN A 20 1.90 -16.38 -2.00
CA GLN A 20 1.64 -16.35 -3.44
C GLN A 20 1.49 -17.76 -4.01
N VAL A 21 0.79 -17.90 -5.15
CA VAL A 21 0.77 -19.18 -5.89
C VAL A 21 2.13 -19.41 -6.53
N TYR A 22 2.69 -20.60 -6.32
CA TYR A 22 4.01 -21.02 -6.81
C TYR A 22 4.18 -20.73 -8.30
N GLN A 23 5.28 -20.07 -8.64
CA GLN A 23 5.75 -19.89 -10.01
C GLN A 23 7.06 -20.69 -10.22
N PRO A 24 7.29 -21.23 -11.43
CA PRO A 24 8.57 -21.86 -11.75
C PRO A 24 9.74 -20.90 -11.53
N GLY A 25 10.62 -21.23 -10.57
CA GLY A 25 11.72 -20.39 -10.11
C GLY A 25 11.65 -20.02 -8.62
N ASP A 26 10.48 -20.21 -7.99
CA ASP A 26 10.31 -20.01 -6.55
C ASP A 26 11.03 -21.09 -5.74
N SER A 27 11.47 -20.71 -4.53
CA SER A 27 12.15 -21.66 -3.64
C SER A 27 11.18 -22.67 -3.05
N LEU A 28 11.41 -23.95 -3.35
CA LEU A 28 10.65 -25.07 -2.77
C LEU A 28 10.76 -25.14 -1.24
N LYS A 29 11.78 -24.50 -0.63
CA LYS A 29 11.93 -24.42 0.83
C LYS A 29 10.88 -23.54 1.51
N ASN A 30 10.26 -22.63 0.76
CA ASN A 30 9.32 -21.65 1.27
C ASN A 30 7.85 -22.03 1.03
N ILE A 31 7.58 -23.28 0.63
CA ILE A 31 6.21 -23.76 0.41
C ILE A 31 5.47 -23.82 1.76
N ASP A 32 4.31 -23.17 1.82
CA ASP A 32 3.38 -23.34 2.92
C ASP A 32 2.52 -24.58 2.67
N TRP A 33 2.96 -25.73 3.17
CA TRP A 33 2.28 -27.01 2.97
C TRP A 33 0.86 -27.02 3.54
N LYS A 34 0.60 -26.28 4.62
CA LYS A 34 -0.72 -26.24 5.26
C LYS A 34 -1.72 -25.47 4.40
N HIS A 35 -1.33 -24.28 3.93
CA HIS A 35 -2.17 -23.50 3.02
C HIS A 35 -2.30 -24.16 1.65
N SER A 36 -1.23 -24.81 1.16
CA SER A 36 -1.27 -25.51 -0.13
C SER A 36 -2.29 -26.66 -0.12
N LEU A 37 -2.35 -27.40 1.00
CA LEU A 37 -3.31 -28.49 1.18
C LEU A 37 -4.76 -27.99 1.28
N GLN A 38 -4.99 -26.85 1.94
CA GLN A 38 -6.33 -26.26 2.08
C GLN A 38 -6.91 -25.72 0.77
N ASN A 39 -6.05 -25.20 -0.10
CA ASN A 39 -6.45 -24.54 -1.34
C ASN A 39 -6.24 -25.40 -2.59
N ASN A 40 -5.65 -26.59 -2.45
CA ASN A 40 -5.28 -27.51 -3.53
C ASN A 40 -4.41 -26.86 -4.64
N GLU A 41 -3.60 -25.89 -4.25
CA GLU A 41 -2.65 -25.15 -5.09
C GLU A 41 -1.33 -25.01 -4.34
N LEU A 42 -0.18 -25.06 -5.02
CA LEU A 42 1.11 -24.85 -4.36
C LEU A 42 1.27 -23.37 -3.97
N ILE A 43 1.39 -23.10 -2.67
CA ILE A 43 1.50 -21.76 -2.10
C ILE A 43 2.88 -21.55 -1.50
N VAL A 44 3.53 -20.44 -1.84
CA VAL A 44 4.87 -20.04 -1.38
C VAL A 44 4.77 -18.82 -0.47
N ARG A 45 5.51 -18.84 0.64
CA ARG A 45 5.68 -17.70 1.54
C ARG A 45 6.60 -16.65 0.90
N GLU A 46 6.10 -15.44 0.76
CA GLU A 46 6.86 -14.26 0.34
C GLU A 46 7.52 -13.60 1.55
N TYR A 47 8.69 -13.03 1.30
CA TYR A 47 9.44 -12.26 2.29
C TYR A 47 9.88 -10.92 1.68
N VAL A 48 9.81 -9.83 2.44
CA VAL A 48 10.23 -8.48 2.00
C VAL A 48 11.42 -8.01 2.83
N GLU A 49 12.29 -7.23 2.20
CA GLU A 49 13.44 -6.57 2.81
C GLU A 49 13.09 -5.12 3.13
N PHE A 50 13.32 -4.71 4.38
CA PHE A 50 13.26 -3.30 4.79
C PHE A 50 14.47 -2.56 4.19
N GLN A 51 14.25 -1.66 3.23
CA GLN A 51 15.32 -0.93 2.56
C GLN A 51 15.79 0.32 3.32
N GLY A 52 15.04 0.77 4.35
CA GLY A 52 15.36 1.94 5.17
C GLY A 52 15.43 1.66 6.68
N GLN A 53 16.06 2.58 7.43
CA GLN A 53 16.22 2.51 8.90
C GLN A 53 14.98 2.95 9.69
N SER A 54 13.96 3.52 9.04
CA SER A 54 12.73 3.97 9.68
C SER A 54 11.51 3.68 8.82
N ALA A 55 10.35 3.53 9.46
CA ALA A 55 9.08 3.31 8.82
C ALA A 55 8.19 4.58 8.84
N LEU A 56 7.30 4.69 7.87
CA LEU A 56 6.17 5.60 7.86
C LEU A 56 4.89 4.77 7.84
N ILE A 57 4.08 4.85 8.90
CA ILE A 57 2.77 4.21 8.94
C ILE A 57 1.73 5.23 8.47
N LEU A 58 1.13 4.97 7.33
CA LEU A 58 0.07 5.77 6.72
C LEU A 58 -1.28 5.12 7.03
N VAL A 59 -2.17 5.80 7.74
CA VAL A 59 -3.41 5.24 8.28
C VAL A 59 -4.61 6.05 7.86
N ASN A 60 -5.58 5.40 7.21
CA ASN A 60 -6.93 5.93 7.01
C ASN A 60 -7.83 5.50 8.18
N LEU A 61 -8.43 6.45 8.89
CA LEU A 61 -9.32 6.20 10.04
C LEU A 61 -10.78 5.96 9.65
N THR A 62 -11.14 6.03 8.37
CA THR A 62 -12.50 5.81 7.90
C THR A 62 -12.76 4.32 7.63
N ALA A 63 -13.68 3.72 8.38
CA ALA A 63 -14.15 2.35 8.19
C ALA A 63 -15.61 2.32 7.69
N GLY A 64 -15.99 1.35 6.87
CA GLY A 64 -17.34 1.24 6.32
C GLY A 64 -18.37 0.65 7.29
N ASN A 65 -17.93 -0.10 8.29
CA ASN A 65 -18.77 -0.71 9.33
C ASN A 65 -17.94 -1.04 10.59
N ALA A 66 -18.60 -1.57 11.63
CA ALA A 66 -17.96 -1.90 12.91
C ALA A 66 -16.90 -3.01 12.81
N GLU A 67 -17.07 -3.99 11.93
CA GLU A 67 -16.11 -5.08 11.72
C GLU A 67 -14.84 -4.58 11.01
N GLU A 68 -15.02 -3.73 10.02
CA GLU A 68 -13.92 -3.02 9.35
C GLU A 68 -13.16 -2.10 10.31
N ALA A 69 -13.86 -1.46 11.25
CA ALA A 69 -13.25 -0.62 12.28
C ALA A 69 -12.40 -1.45 13.26
N ASP A 70 -12.89 -2.61 13.69
CA ASP A 70 -12.13 -3.54 14.54
C ASP A 70 -10.88 -4.08 13.82
N THR A 71 -11.03 -4.48 12.56
CA THR A 71 -9.91 -4.96 11.73
C THR A 71 -8.86 -3.86 11.51
N LEU A 72 -9.31 -2.61 11.34
CA LEU A 72 -8.44 -1.45 11.21
C LEU A 72 -7.67 -1.20 12.52
N ALA A 73 -8.36 -1.22 13.65
CA ALA A 73 -7.75 -1.05 14.97
C ALA A 73 -6.70 -2.15 15.24
N TYR A 74 -7.05 -3.40 14.96
CA TYR A 74 -6.13 -4.54 15.06
C TYR A 74 -4.87 -4.33 14.21
N SER A 75 -5.05 -3.96 12.93
CA SER A 75 -3.95 -3.74 11.99
C SER A 75 -3.01 -2.64 12.48
N ILE A 76 -3.55 -1.50 12.94
CA ILE A 76 -2.76 -0.38 13.49
C ILE A 76 -1.90 -0.83 14.68
N ILE A 77 -2.49 -1.55 15.64
CA ILE A 77 -1.80 -1.98 16.85
C ILE A 77 -0.73 -3.03 16.53
N VAL A 78 -1.07 -4.05 15.73
CA VAL A 78 -0.13 -5.11 15.37
C VAL A 78 1.04 -4.56 14.58
N THR A 79 0.81 -3.69 13.60
CA THR A 79 1.91 -3.04 12.86
C THR A 79 2.83 -2.26 13.79
N ALA A 80 2.28 -1.47 14.73
CA ALA A 80 3.08 -0.74 15.70
C ALA A 80 3.92 -1.68 16.61
N LEU A 81 3.33 -2.78 17.09
CA LEU A 81 4.02 -3.78 17.91
C LEU A 81 5.13 -4.50 17.12
N SER A 82 4.87 -4.88 15.87
CA SER A 82 5.88 -5.48 14.99
C SER A 82 7.09 -4.57 14.83
N LEU A 83 6.86 -3.28 14.55
CA LEU A 83 7.94 -2.30 14.41
C LEU A 83 8.72 -2.10 15.72
N VAL A 84 8.05 -2.11 16.87
CA VAL A 84 8.73 -2.04 18.17
C VAL A 84 9.57 -3.29 18.44
N ASN A 85 9.06 -4.48 18.14
CA ASN A 85 9.79 -5.73 18.35
C ASN A 85 11.07 -5.81 17.50
N GLU A 86 11.01 -5.28 16.27
CA GLU A 86 12.17 -5.19 15.37
C GLU A 86 13.04 -3.95 15.63
N ASN A 87 12.71 -3.15 16.66
CA ASN A 87 13.41 -1.91 17.01
C ASN A 87 13.49 -0.91 15.84
N ILE A 88 12.44 -0.85 15.02
CA ILE A 88 12.32 0.04 13.87
C ILE A 88 11.57 1.32 14.29
N PRO A 89 12.21 2.50 14.24
CA PRO A 89 11.56 3.78 14.47
C PRO A 89 10.49 4.06 13.42
N ALA A 90 9.33 4.57 13.83
CA ALA A 90 8.24 4.83 12.91
C ALA A 90 7.56 6.19 13.11
N SER A 91 7.35 6.91 12.01
CA SER A 91 6.48 8.08 11.95
C SER A 91 5.04 7.65 11.65
N LEU A 92 4.06 8.41 12.13
CA LEU A 92 2.64 8.18 11.84
C LEU A 92 2.10 9.32 10.97
N ALA A 93 1.38 8.96 9.92
CA ALA A 93 0.58 9.87 9.09
C ALA A 93 -0.85 9.36 9.05
N VAL A 94 -1.75 10.09 9.69
CA VAL A 94 -3.11 9.65 9.97
C VAL A 94 -4.09 10.65 9.41
N TYR A 95 -5.09 10.17 8.69
CA TYR A 95 -6.11 10.98 8.04
C TYR A 95 -7.46 10.28 8.06
N ASP A 96 -8.51 11.03 7.77
CA ASP A 96 -9.87 10.56 7.54
C ASP A 96 -10.37 11.06 6.17
N ASN A 97 -11.67 10.99 5.92
CA ASN A 97 -12.29 11.45 4.68
C ASN A 97 -12.26 12.96 4.46
N GLU A 98 -12.01 13.75 5.50
CA GLU A 98 -12.10 15.21 5.48
C GLU A 98 -10.74 15.88 5.59
N LYS A 99 -9.83 15.34 6.41
CA LYS A 99 -8.59 16.02 6.79
C LYS A 99 -7.47 15.08 7.21
N VAL A 100 -6.27 15.66 7.26
CA VAL A 100 -5.15 15.06 7.97
C VAL A 100 -5.40 15.23 9.47
N VAL A 101 -5.49 14.12 10.19
CA VAL A 101 -5.76 14.09 11.63
C VAL A 101 -4.47 14.30 12.41
N LEU A 102 -3.37 13.71 11.95
CA LEU A 102 -2.08 13.77 12.64
C LEU A 102 -0.92 13.43 11.70
N THR A 103 0.19 14.14 11.86
CA THR A 103 1.52 13.68 11.40
C THR A 103 2.57 13.84 12.49
N THR A 104 3.33 12.78 12.76
CA THR A 104 4.41 12.78 13.77
C THR A 104 5.79 12.72 13.12
N GLY A 105 6.84 13.06 13.87
CA GLY A 105 8.18 12.57 13.56
C GLY A 105 8.35 11.12 14.01
N ALA A 106 9.57 10.59 13.91
CA ALA A 106 9.88 9.21 14.29
C ALA A 106 9.64 8.95 15.79
N LEU A 107 8.83 7.94 16.07
CA LEU A 107 8.55 7.42 17.40
C LEU A 107 9.20 6.04 17.56
N GLN A 108 9.50 5.64 18.80
CA GLN A 108 10.09 4.34 19.13
C GLN A 108 9.49 3.79 20.42
N GLY A 109 9.55 2.46 20.57
CA GLY A 109 9.13 1.73 21.76
C GLY A 109 7.70 2.08 22.21
N ASP A 110 7.52 2.26 23.51
CA ASP A 110 6.22 2.52 24.13
C ASP A 110 5.50 3.75 23.56
N ARG A 111 6.25 4.76 23.08
CA ARG A 111 5.65 5.97 22.50
C ARG A 111 4.92 5.67 21.19
N LEU A 112 5.45 4.76 20.37
CA LEU A 112 4.81 4.36 19.12
C LEU A 112 3.51 3.60 19.40
N VAL A 113 3.55 2.62 20.31
CA VAL A 113 2.37 1.81 20.69
C VAL A 113 1.31 2.65 21.38
N ALA A 114 1.70 3.53 22.31
CA ALA A 114 0.78 4.45 22.98
C ALA A 114 0.08 5.36 21.96
N ARG A 115 0.84 5.87 20.97
CA ARG A 115 0.26 6.72 19.92
C ARG A 115 -0.65 5.93 18.98
N ALA A 116 -0.27 4.71 18.61
CA ALA A 116 -1.10 3.79 17.82
C ALA A 116 -2.45 3.52 18.53
N ARG A 117 -2.45 3.24 19.83
CA ARG A 117 -3.67 3.09 20.64
C ARG A 117 -4.53 4.35 20.69
N GLN A 118 -3.91 5.53 20.74
CA GLN A 118 -4.66 6.79 20.76
C GLN A 118 -5.36 7.06 19.42
N ILE A 119 -4.78 6.65 18.29
CA ILE A 119 -5.40 6.87 16.98
C ILE A 119 -6.52 5.87 16.69
N THR A 120 -6.49 4.65 17.26
CA THR A 120 -7.62 3.70 17.08
C THR A 120 -8.90 4.20 17.74
N GLN A 121 -8.81 5.03 18.77
CA GLN A 121 -9.97 5.70 19.40
C GLN A 121 -10.61 6.76 18.51
N GLN A 122 -9.96 7.14 17.41
CA GLN A 122 -10.43 8.17 16.47
C GLN A 122 -10.97 7.56 15.17
N ILE A 123 -11.11 6.22 15.09
CA ILE A 123 -11.71 5.55 13.93
C ILE A 123 -13.17 5.99 13.79
N VAL A 124 -13.56 6.37 12.57
CA VAL A 124 -14.91 6.85 12.25
C VAL A 124 -15.61 5.84 11.34
N VAL A 125 -16.85 5.49 11.69
CA VAL A 125 -17.76 4.71 10.84
C VAL A 125 -18.87 5.62 10.33
N PRO A 126 -18.83 6.07 9.06
CA PRO A 126 -19.87 6.93 8.51
C PRO A 126 -21.23 6.22 8.50
N GLY A 127 -22.30 6.94 8.87
CA GLY A 127 -23.66 6.38 8.88
C GLY A 127 -24.22 5.98 7.52
N ASN A 128 -23.58 6.40 6.42
CA ASN A 128 -23.92 6.00 5.05
C ASN A 128 -22.64 5.69 4.26
N PRO A 129 -22.18 4.42 4.23
CA PRO A 129 -20.97 4.06 3.52
C PRO A 129 -21.18 4.21 2.00
N VAL A 130 -20.43 5.13 1.40
CA VAL A 130 -20.37 5.28 -0.07
C VAL A 130 -19.60 4.08 -0.63
N LYS A 131 -20.10 3.47 -1.70
CA LYS A 131 -19.38 2.42 -2.42
C LYS A 131 -18.34 3.04 -3.33
N TYR A 132 -17.10 2.61 -3.18
CA TYR A 132 -15.98 3.03 -4.03
C TYR A 132 -15.63 1.94 -5.03
N LEU A 133 -15.11 2.35 -6.18
CA LEU A 133 -14.58 1.43 -7.18
C LEU A 133 -13.21 0.89 -6.73
N ASN A 134 -12.76 -0.16 -7.40
CA ASN A 134 -11.42 -0.67 -7.17
C ASN A 134 -10.37 0.41 -7.46
N PRO A 135 -9.25 0.41 -6.73
CA PRO A 135 -8.15 1.34 -6.97
C PRO A 135 -7.66 1.28 -8.43
N PRO A 136 -7.31 2.42 -9.03
CA PRO A 136 -6.75 2.44 -10.38
C PRO A 136 -5.31 1.90 -10.39
N ASP A 137 -4.96 1.14 -11.41
CA ASP A 137 -3.57 0.75 -11.67
C ASP A 137 -2.83 1.85 -12.44
N VAL A 138 -2.28 2.79 -11.67
CA VAL A 138 -1.52 3.94 -12.18
C VAL A 138 -0.27 3.49 -12.96
N THR A 139 0.35 2.37 -12.57
CA THR A 139 1.59 1.89 -13.21
C THR A 139 1.29 1.43 -14.63
N ARG A 140 0.27 0.59 -14.78
CA ARG A 140 -0.19 0.10 -16.08
C ARG A 140 -0.72 1.23 -16.95
N LEU A 141 -1.50 2.14 -16.39
CA LEU A 141 -2.05 3.29 -17.12
C LEU A 141 -0.93 4.15 -17.72
N ARG A 142 0.09 4.49 -16.93
CA ARG A 142 1.26 5.26 -17.42
C ARG A 142 2.10 4.48 -18.43
N SER A 143 2.33 3.19 -18.20
CA SER A 143 3.07 2.34 -19.14
C SER A 143 2.38 2.29 -20.50
N ASN A 144 1.06 2.13 -20.52
CA ASN A 144 0.26 2.13 -21.74
C ASN A 144 0.30 3.49 -22.44
N LEU A 145 0.17 4.60 -21.69
CA LEU A 145 0.30 5.95 -22.23
C LEU A 145 1.65 6.18 -22.91
N ASN A 146 2.74 5.77 -22.25
CA ASN A 146 4.09 5.90 -22.80
C ASN A 146 4.24 5.10 -24.09
N ARG A 147 3.78 3.83 -24.12
CA ARG A 147 3.86 2.96 -25.29
C ARG A 147 3.01 3.46 -26.47
N LEU A 148 1.81 3.97 -26.21
CA LEU A 148 0.91 4.44 -27.26
C LEU A 148 1.33 5.81 -27.81
N SER A 149 2.01 6.64 -27.01
CA SER A 149 2.50 7.95 -27.45
C SER A 149 3.57 7.89 -28.54
N THR A 150 4.29 6.77 -28.65
CA THR A 150 5.35 6.56 -29.65
C THR A 150 4.87 5.92 -30.95
N VAL A 151 3.58 5.55 -31.05
CA VAL A 151 3.03 4.86 -32.23
C VAL A 151 2.27 5.83 -33.12
N GLU A 152 2.71 5.95 -34.38
CA GLU A 152 2.05 6.76 -35.41
C GLU A 152 0.85 6.02 -36.02
N ASN A 153 -0.15 5.68 -35.19
CA ASN A 153 -1.41 5.08 -35.63
C ASN A 153 -2.60 5.92 -35.12
N PRO A 154 -3.52 6.37 -35.99
CA PRO A 154 -4.68 7.19 -35.59
C PRO A 154 -5.56 6.56 -34.49
N ALA A 155 -5.73 5.23 -34.49
CA ALA A 155 -6.50 4.53 -33.45
C ALA A 155 -5.73 4.51 -32.12
N ALA A 156 -4.41 4.30 -32.16
CA ALA A 156 -3.55 4.35 -30.99
C ALA A 156 -3.52 5.76 -30.36
N GLN A 157 -3.52 6.81 -31.18
CA GLN A 157 -3.60 8.20 -30.73
C GLN A 157 -4.94 8.51 -30.04
N LYS A 158 -6.07 8.04 -30.59
CA LYS A 158 -7.39 8.19 -29.94
C LYS A 158 -7.45 7.45 -28.60
N LEU A 159 -6.92 6.23 -28.51
CA LEU A 159 -6.84 5.50 -27.24
C LEU A 159 -5.95 6.23 -26.23
N ALA A 160 -4.79 6.75 -26.66
CA ALA A 160 -3.91 7.52 -25.81
C ALA A 160 -4.59 8.80 -25.26
N GLN A 161 -5.44 9.45 -26.06
CA GLN A 161 -6.24 10.59 -25.60
C GLN A 161 -7.23 10.17 -24.50
N LEU A 162 -7.95 9.07 -24.67
CA LEU A 162 -8.88 8.55 -23.66
C LEU A 162 -8.16 8.20 -22.35
N LEU A 163 -7.05 7.47 -22.43
CA LEU A 163 -6.25 7.11 -21.24
C LEU A 163 -5.66 8.34 -20.54
N ARG A 164 -5.40 9.43 -21.28
CA ARG A 164 -4.90 10.68 -20.71
C ARG A 164 -6.00 11.40 -19.92
N ILE A 165 -7.25 11.36 -20.40
CA ILE A 165 -8.41 11.88 -19.68
C ILE A 165 -8.61 11.10 -18.38
N GLU A 166 -8.55 9.77 -18.44
CA GLU A 166 -8.63 8.90 -17.26
C GLU A 166 -7.52 9.22 -16.25
N TYR A 167 -6.27 9.32 -16.72
CA TYR A 167 -5.14 9.67 -15.86
C TYR A 167 -5.32 11.04 -15.21
N GLN A 168 -5.79 12.03 -15.96
CA GLN A 168 -6.03 13.37 -15.42
C GLN A 168 -7.14 13.37 -14.37
N SER A 169 -8.23 12.63 -14.59
CA SER A 169 -9.31 12.48 -13.61
C SER A 169 -8.80 11.90 -12.29
N ILE A 170 -7.88 10.93 -12.35
CA ILE A 170 -7.24 10.33 -11.15
C ILE A 170 -6.36 11.36 -10.44
N VAL A 171 -5.57 12.14 -11.19
CA VAL A 171 -4.72 13.21 -10.63
C VAL A 171 -5.57 14.29 -9.95
N ASP A 172 -6.65 14.71 -10.59
CA ASP A 172 -7.55 15.73 -10.06
C ASP A 172 -8.27 15.25 -8.78
N ALA A 173 -8.75 14.00 -8.78
CA ALA A 173 -9.35 13.38 -7.59
C ALA A 173 -8.36 13.26 -6.42
N ALA A 174 -7.09 12.93 -6.72
CA ALA A 174 -6.05 12.82 -5.70
C ALA A 174 -5.56 14.16 -5.15
N GLY A 175 -5.54 15.23 -5.96
CA GLY A 175 -4.98 16.53 -5.59
C GLY A 175 -5.64 17.19 -4.37
N GLY A 176 -6.92 16.89 -4.12
CA GLY A 176 -7.67 17.36 -2.96
C GLY A 176 -7.65 16.42 -1.75
N ASN A 177 -7.14 15.20 -1.91
CA ASN A 177 -7.37 14.12 -0.96
C ASN A 177 -6.50 14.24 0.31
N PRO A 178 -7.06 14.03 1.51
CA PRO A 178 -6.30 14.01 2.76
C PRO A 178 -5.12 13.03 2.76
N ALA A 179 -5.23 11.89 2.08
CA ALA A 179 -4.15 10.89 1.99
C ALA A 179 -2.89 11.47 1.33
N ALA A 180 -3.05 12.17 0.21
CA ALA A 180 -1.93 12.79 -0.51
C ALA A 180 -1.24 13.86 0.33
N ARG A 181 -2.03 14.66 1.07
CA ARG A 181 -1.51 15.67 2.01
C ARG A 181 -0.77 15.02 3.19
N ALA A 182 -1.33 13.95 3.77
CA ALA A 182 -0.71 13.24 4.88
C ALA A 182 0.65 12.65 4.48
N VAL A 183 0.77 12.10 3.27
CA VAL A 183 2.05 11.65 2.71
C VAL A 183 3.01 12.83 2.58
N ALA A 184 2.61 13.91 1.91
CA ALA A 184 3.47 15.07 1.73
C ALA A 184 3.98 15.63 3.07
N ASP A 185 3.09 15.84 4.04
CA ASP A 185 3.41 16.33 5.38
C ASP A 185 4.37 15.40 6.13
N ALA A 186 4.20 14.08 6.00
CA ALA A 186 5.04 13.10 6.67
C ALA A 186 6.47 13.05 6.11
N PHE A 187 6.62 13.20 4.79
CA PHE A 187 7.93 13.26 4.14
C PHE A 187 8.66 14.59 4.44
N THR A 188 7.98 15.67 4.82
CA THR A 188 8.69 16.85 5.36
C THR A 188 9.37 16.57 6.71
N LYS A 189 8.96 15.51 7.41
CA LYS A 189 9.40 15.16 8.77
C LYS A 189 10.27 13.88 8.82
N THR A 190 10.49 13.23 7.68
CA THR A 190 11.16 11.92 7.57
C THR A 190 12.12 11.93 6.36
N THR A 191 13.07 10.99 6.28
CA THR A 191 13.98 10.86 5.12
C THR A 191 13.31 10.18 3.93
N ASP A 192 13.77 10.48 2.71
CA ASP A 192 13.17 10.00 1.44
C ASP A 192 13.21 8.46 1.25
N ASP A 193 14.11 7.74 1.93
CA ASP A 193 14.29 6.28 1.81
C ASP A 193 13.50 5.46 2.85
N ALA A 194 12.37 5.98 3.35
CA ALA A 194 11.58 5.30 4.38
C ALA A 194 10.79 4.08 3.84
N ASN A 195 10.57 3.08 4.70
CA ASN A 195 9.62 2.00 4.42
C ASN A 195 8.21 2.49 4.75
N VAL A 196 7.32 2.51 3.77
CA VAL A 196 5.96 3.04 3.90
C VAL A 196 4.99 1.89 4.05
N ILE A 197 4.29 1.86 5.18
CA ILE A 197 3.28 0.86 5.52
C ILE A 197 1.92 1.54 5.46
N ILE A 198 1.08 1.13 4.52
CA ILE A 198 -0.25 1.69 4.28
C ILE A 198 -1.29 0.78 4.94
N ILE A 199 -2.07 1.34 5.86
CA ILE A 199 -3.20 0.68 6.52
C ILE A 199 -4.46 1.44 6.10
N SER A 200 -5.16 0.91 5.10
CA SER A 200 -6.38 1.52 4.57
C SER A 200 -7.27 0.48 3.90
N HIS A 201 -8.59 0.66 4.00
CA HIS A 201 -9.62 -0.06 3.26
C HIS A 201 -9.76 0.39 1.80
N ARG A 202 -8.97 1.39 1.36
CA ARG A 202 -8.98 1.94 -0.02
C ARG A 202 -10.37 2.36 -0.46
N ASN A 203 -10.99 3.23 0.33
CA ASN A 203 -12.32 3.77 0.09
C ASN A 203 -12.22 5.08 -0.73
N HIS A 204 -12.38 6.23 -0.09
CA HIS A 204 -12.23 7.55 -0.70
C HIS A 204 -10.79 7.92 -1.08
N ASP A 205 -9.82 7.16 -0.59
CA ASP A 205 -8.38 7.43 -0.71
C ASP A 205 -7.71 6.57 -1.78
N ALA A 206 -8.45 5.70 -2.47
CA ALA A 206 -7.91 4.73 -3.41
C ALA A 206 -7.03 5.36 -4.50
N GLU A 207 -7.51 6.43 -5.15
CA GLU A 207 -6.77 7.13 -6.21
C GLU A 207 -5.55 7.86 -5.66
N ALA A 208 -5.72 8.54 -4.52
CA ALA A 208 -4.65 9.28 -3.87
C ALA A 208 -3.53 8.37 -3.38
N LEU A 209 -3.87 7.21 -2.82
CA LEU A 209 -2.91 6.19 -2.40
C LEU A 209 -2.25 5.51 -3.59
N ALA A 210 -2.98 5.24 -4.68
CA ALA A 210 -2.39 4.66 -5.89
C ALA A 210 -1.32 5.59 -6.49
N LEU A 211 -1.62 6.89 -6.60
CA LEU A 211 -0.67 7.90 -7.06
C LEU A 211 0.51 8.09 -6.09
N SER A 212 0.23 8.20 -4.80
CA SER A 212 1.27 8.38 -3.78
C SER A 212 2.19 7.16 -3.72
N ALA A 213 1.65 5.95 -3.67
CA ALA A 213 2.44 4.73 -3.66
C ALA A 213 3.31 4.59 -4.92
N TRP A 214 2.80 4.98 -6.09
CA TRP A 214 3.57 5.00 -7.32
C TRP A 214 4.73 6.00 -7.24
N ASP A 215 4.49 7.22 -6.78
CA ASP A 215 5.53 8.26 -6.68
C ASP A 215 6.60 7.89 -5.65
N LEU A 216 6.20 7.33 -4.50
CA LEU A 216 7.10 6.86 -3.46
C LEU A 216 8.00 5.72 -3.95
N ARG A 217 7.44 4.73 -4.63
CA ARG A 217 8.23 3.65 -5.26
C ARG A 217 9.22 4.18 -6.28
N ARG A 218 8.83 5.21 -7.05
CA ARG A 218 9.72 5.85 -8.03
C ARG A 218 10.89 6.59 -7.35
N ARG A 219 10.68 7.13 -6.14
CA ARG A 219 11.72 7.80 -5.35
C ARG A 219 12.64 6.84 -4.60
N GLY A 220 12.33 5.54 -4.57
CA GLY A 220 13.15 4.51 -3.93
C GLY A 220 12.55 3.96 -2.63
N SER A 221 11.42 4.49 -2.15
CA SER A 221 10.76 4.00 -0.95
C SER A 221 10.13 2.61 -1.18
N SER A 222 10.29 1.71 -0.21
CA SER A 222 9.54 0.45 -0.17
C SER A 222 8.11 0.72 0.30
N VAL A 223 7.09 0.32 -0.46
CA VAL A 223 5.67 0.58 -0.12
C VAL A 223 4.90 -0.72 0.03
N MET A 224 4.43 -0.98 1.25
CA MET A 224 3.70 -2.17 1.68
C MET A 224 2.27 -1.82 2.07
N ASN A 225 1.30 -2.67 1.70
CA ASN A 225 -0.10 -2.53 2.11
C ASN A 225 -0.41 -3.57 3.18
N VAL A 226 -0.98 -3.15 4.32
CA VAL A 226 -1.60 -4.05 5.29
C VAL A 226 -3.06 -4.17 4.88
N LEU A 227 -3.50 -5.39 4.62
CA LEU A 227 -4.88 -5.59 4.28
C LEU A 227 -5.79 -5.54 5.48
N VAL A 228 -6.78 -4.68 5.35
CA VAL A 228 -7.87 -4.54 6.27
C VAL A 228 -9.06 -5.19 5.58
N SER A 229 -9.38 -6.44 5.91
CA SER A 229 -10.57 -7.13 5.40
C SER A 229 -11.07 -8.11 6.46
N GLY A 230 -12.36 -8.01 6.82
CA GLY A 230 -13.05 -8.77 7.88
C GLY A 230 -13.20 -10.27 7.64
N THR A 231 -12.37 -10.87 6.79
CA THR A 231 -12.34 -12.33 6.65
C THR A 231 -10.90 -12.72 6.38
N THR A 232 -10.26 -13.26 7.42
CA THR A 232 -8.97 -13.95 7.39
C THR A 232 -7.99 -13.41 6.34
N ALA A 233 -7.15 -12.44 6.73
CA ALA A 233 -5.91 -12.01 6.08
C ALA A 233 -5.63 -12.64 4.70
N ARG A 234 -6.07 -11.97 3.62
CA ARG A 234 -5.81 -12.39 2.22
C ARG A 234 -5.14 -11.27 1.43
N LEU A 235 -3.81 -11.14 1.50
CA LEU A 235 -3.02 -10.21 0.66
C LEU A 235 -3.24 -10.49 -0.83
N THR A 236 -4.14 -9.74 -1.47
CA THR A 236 -4.30 -9.72 -2.93
C THR A 236 -3.20 -8.84 -3.54
N PRO A 237 -2.40 -9.36 -4.48
CA PRO A 237 -1.51 -8.54 -5.26
C PRO A 237 -2.31 -7.69 -6.25
N ASP A 238 -2.09 -6.38 -6.26
CA ASP A 238 -2.28 -5.59 -7.49
C ASP A 238 -1.22 -6.10 -8.48
N ARG A 239 -1.67 -6.84 -9.49
CA ARG A 239 -0.83 -7.32 -10.60
C ARG A 239 -0.44 -6.14 -11.51
N PRO A 240 0.73 -6.19 -12.17
CA PRO A 240 1.20 -5.17 -13.12
C PRO A 240 0.41 -5.09 -14.43
#